data_AF-A0A0M0JNR4-F1
#
_entry.id   AF-A0A0M0JNR4-F1
#
_cell.length_a   1.000
_cell.length_b   1.000
_cell.length_c   1.000
_cell.angle_alpha   90.00
_cell.angle_beta   90.00
_cell.angle_gamma   90.00
#
_symmetry.space_group_name_H-M   'P 1'
#
loop_
_entity.id
_entity.type
_entity.pdbx_description
1 polymer ?
#
loop_
_entity_poly.entity_id
_entity_poly.type
_entity_poly.pdbx_seq_one_letter_code
_entity_poly.pdbx_strand_id
1 'polypeptide(L)'
;MSADDDSTLSDTIIDKLAPTTADGIPLVWSSDNDAHLEGILFEVGKFFKRKGLFQPFFKHHAAVLRNGKLAVDHYGSTLFTTDRIKDEHDFHNPCPPTAQRLANYEISRNTPGSPHHGGNAAPTLKKIPDECTDTTVLSQHAVEAEDSKLLTSLTYTFGRSVSSDEMIDAADGSGYKLLEALRKRAKNANTKDKALVAAQYAKIIRDGVPHGTELKVESLKSYIKEYKSIKRNVPEKSRLSDEAEIDMIDLIAVKDPSVREIYELKRNAQAPTNLDQAVSLLNSILRGRARCDEIDEVNAATPTAGLGLAADSSAGSLKALLAALGKSGTDAKSLASLVSTLQAVADPTKTNAGDKDKKPPLDIPRGPDGKPTTWIEGMALCRCGIGGGKHLFKDCPKAKEKASKKAKKALAAVPPSGLTSSDALAAITALLSQIVVDGGA
;
A
#
# COMPACT_ATOMS: atom_id res chain seq x y z
N MET A 1 -7.17 11.48 47.23
CA MET A 1 -8.14 11.40 46.12
C MET A 1 -7.32 11.29 44.86
N SER A 2 -7.20 10.08 44.31
CA SER A 2 -6.55 9.86 43.02
C SER A 2 -7.51 10.32 41.94
N ALA A 3 -7.12 11.36 41.20
CA ALA A 3 -7.73 11.66 39.93
C ALA A 3 -7.04 10.74 38.90
N ASP A 4 -7.68 9.63 38.59
CA ASP A 4 -7.40 8.89 37.37
C ASP A 4 -7.84 9.79 36.22
N ASP A 5 -6.87 10.52 35.66
CA ASP A 5 -7.04 11.32 34.46
C ASP A 5 -7.05 10.35 33.26
N ASP A 6 -8.19 9.70 33.06
CA ASP A 6 -8.49 8.87 31.88
C ASP A 6 -8.66 9.80 30.66
N SER A 7 -7.53 10.37 30.21
CA SER A 7 -7.39 11.08 28.95
C SER A 7 -7.39 10.07 27.80
N THR A 8 -8.52 9.40 27.60
CA THR A 8 -8.87 8.70 26.36
C THR A 8 -9.45 9.69 25.33
N LEU A 9 -8.79 10.84 25.11
CA LEU A 9 -8.79 11.48 23.80
C LEU A 9 -8.04 10.53 22.87
N SER A 10 -8.75 9.48 22.46
CA SER A 10 -8.25 8.23 21.90
C SER A 10 -7.03 8.44 21.01
N ASP A 11 -5.95 7.72 21.28
CA ASP A 11 -4.74 7.64 20.43
C ASP A 11 -5.10 7.52 18.94
N THR A 12 -6.25 6.90 18.62
CA THR A 12 -6.80 6.77 17.26
C THR A 12 -7.21 8.07 16.55
N ILE A 13 -7.50 9.17 17.25
CA ILE A 13 -7.80 10.49 16.64
C ILE A 13 -6.50 11.27 16.44
N ILE A 14 -5.58 11.18 17.39
CA ILE A 14 -4.24 11.77 17.33
C ILE A 14 -3.45 11.17 16.15
N ASP A 15 -3.47 9.84 16.00
CA ASP A 15 -2.85 9.12 14.89
C ASP A 15 -3.43 9.48 13.51
N LYS A 16 -4.69 9.92 13.46
CA LYS A 16 -5.33 10.33 12.19
C LYS A 16 -4.89 11.70 11.74
N LEU A 17 -4.52 12.58 12.67
CA LEU A 17 -4.17 13.97 12.37
C LEU A 17 -2.66 14.19 12.25
N ALA A 18 -1.82 13.30 12.77
CA ALA A 18 -0.38 13.38 12.64
C ALA A 18 0.08 13.05 11.20
N PRO A 19 0.67 13.99 10.43
CA PRO A 19 1.05 13.71 9.06
C PRO A 19 2.20 12.70 8.96
N THR A 20 1.98 11.62 8.21
CA THR A 20 3.00 10.59 7.92
C THR A 20 3.14 10.37 6.42
N THR A 21 4.28 9.83 6.00
CA THR A 21 4.45 9.28 4.64
C THR A 21 3.53 8.07 4.42
N ALA A 22 3.44 7.58 3.17
CA ALA A 22 2.73 6.34 2.87
C ALA A 22 3.32 5.13 3.62
N ASP A 23 4.62 5.16 3.92
CA ASP A 23 5.33 4.13 4.68
C ASP A 23 5.20 4.28 6.21
N GLY A 24 4.38 5.23 6.68
CA GLY A 24 4.14 5.47 8.11
C GLY A 24 5.26 6.26 8.82
N ILE A 25 6.19 6.86 8.08
CA ILE A 25 7.25 7.69 8.67
C ILE A 25 6.66 9.05 9.02
N PRO A 26 6.77 9.53 10.28
CA PRO A 26 6.31 10.86 10.66
C PRO A 26 6.98 11.96 9.84
N LEU A 27 6.20 12.92 9.35
CA LEU A 27 6.71 14.13 8.74
C LEU A 27 7.04 15.12 9.86
N VAL A 28 8.31 15.46 10.00
CA VAL A 28 8.79 16.39 11.02
C VAL A 28 9.75 17.37 10.37
N TRP A 29 9.52 18.66 10.60
CA TRP A 29 10.46 19.73 10.28
C TRP A 29 11.24 20.09 11.54
N SER A 30 12.47 19.56 11.64
CA SER A 30 13.35 19.74 12.81
C SER A 30 14.66 20.47 12.50
N SER A 31 14.89 20.83 11.24
CA SER A 31 16.18 21.36 10.79
C SER A 31 16.26 22.89 10.79
N ASP A 32 15.16 23.58 11.09
CA ASP A 32 15.00 25.06 10.98
C ASP A 32 15.42 25.66 9.64
N ASN A 33 15.52 24.81 8.61
CA ASN A 33 15.86 25.21 7.26
C ASN A 33 14.56 25.48 6.51
N ASP A 34 14.32 26.75 6.23
CA ASP A 34 13.11 27.23 5.56
C ASP A 34 12.97 26.66 4.13
N ALA A 35 14.08 26.28 3.48
CA ALA A 35 14.03 25.67 2.14
C ALA A 35 13.42 24.26 2.15
N HIS A 36 13.34 23.59 3.31
CA HIS A 36 12.63 22.31 3.44
C HIS A 36 11.10 22.47 3.49
N LEU A 37 10.58 23.64 3.85
CA LEU A 37 9.16 23.85 4.12
C LEU A 37 8.28 23.53 2.91
N GLU A 38 8.67 23.96 1.71
CA GLU A 38 7.88 23.72 0.49
C GLU A 38 7.77 22.22 0.18
N GLY A 39 8.87 21.48 0.32
CA GLY A 39 8.89 20.02 0.13
C GLY A 39 8.06 19.28 1.17
N ILE A 40 8.19 19.66 2.45
CA ILE A 40 7.45 19.03 3.55
C ILE A 40 5.95 19.35 3.46
N LEU A 41 5.57 20.59 3.16
CA LEU A 41 4.17 20.99 2.95
C LEU A 41 3.53 20.18 1.82
N PHE A 42 4.26 19.93 0.73
CA PHE A 42 3.77 19.07 -0.34
C PHE A 42 3.46 17.65 0.13
N GLU A 43 4.32 17.05 0.96
CA GLU A 43 4.07 15.72 1.53
C GLU A 43 2.91 15.69 2.53
N VAL A 44 2.73 16.77 3.32
CA VAL A 44 1.56 16.96 4.19
C VAL A 44 0.27 17.04 3.36
N GLY A 45 0.27 17.79 2.25
CA GLY A 45 -0.85 17.85 1.32
C GLY A 45 -1.23 16.47 0.76
N LYS A 46 -0.23 15.66 0.38
CA LYS A 46 -0.45 14.26 -0.03
C LYS A 46 -1.06 13.42 1.09
N PHE A 47 -0.61 13.60 2.34
CA PHE A 47 -1.19 12.90 3.49
C PHE A 47 -2.67 13.26 3.68
N PHE A 48 -3.03 14.54 3.65
CA PHE A 48 -4.43 14.97 3.75
C PHE A 48 -5.30 14.39 2.64
N LYS A 49 -4.79 14.36 1.41
CA LYS A 49 -5.50 13.72 0.29
C LYS A 49 -5.68 12.21 0.49
N ARG A 50 -4.65 11.49 0.94
CA ARG A 50 -4.72 10.04 1.22
C ARG A 50 -5.72 9.70 2.32
N LYS A 51 -5.84 10.55 3.34
CA LYS A 51 -6.73 10.35 4.49
C LYS A 51 -8.10 10.98 4.31
N GLY A 52 -8.33 11.75 3.23
CA GLY A 52 -9.59 12.47 2.99
C GLY A 52 -9.82 13.62 3.98
N LEU A 53 -8.78 14.16 4.60
CA LEU A 53 -8.87 15.20 5.63
C LEU A 53 -8.93 16.59 4.99
N PHE A 54 -9.71 17.48 5.61
CA PHE A 54 -9.79 18.91 5.27
C PHE A 54 -10.13 19.24 3.80
N GLN A 55 -10.55 18.25 2.99
CA GLN A 55 -10.85 18.45 1.56
C GLN A 55 -11.94 19.52 1.34
N PRO A 56 -13.07 19.49 2.08
CA PRO A 56 -14.10 20.52 1.96
C PRO A 56 -13.61 21.89 2.46
N PHE A 57 -12.72 21.91 3.46
CA PHE A 57 -12.14 23.14 4.00
C PHE A 57 -11.25 23.81 2.97
N PHE A 58 -10.34 23.07 2.34
CA PHE A 58 -9.48 23.63 1.29
C PHE A 58 -10.25 24.01 0.02
N LYS A 59 -11.31 23.29 -0.35
CA LYS A 59 -12.09 23.57 -1.57
C LYS A 59 -13.09 24.72 -1.42
N HIS A 60 -13.76 24.81 -0.28
CA HIS A 60 -14.92 25.69 -0.12
C HIS A 60 -14.92 26.49 1.19
N HIS A 61 -13.86 26.40 2.00
CA HIS A 61 -13.81 26.98 3.35
C HIS A 61 -14.98 26.49 4.23
N ALA A 62 -15.24 25.18 4.16
CA ALA A 62 -16.38 24.55 4.78
C ALA A 62 -15.99 23.27 5.54
N ALA A 63 -16.82 22.85 6.48
CA ALA A 63 -16.58 21.65 7.31
C ALA A 63 -17.69 20.61 7.11
N VAL A 64 -17.34 19.33 7.01
CA VAL A 64 -18.35 18.26 6.94
C VAL A 64 -18.75 17.86 8.36
N LEU A 65 -20.04 17.95 8.64
CA LEU A 65 -20.61 17.55 9.92
C LEU A 65 -20.87 16.05 9.97
N ARG A 66 -21.01 15.51 11.19
CA ARG A 66 -21.30 14.07 11.41
C ARG A 66 -22.60 13.60 10.78
N ASN A 67 -23.55 14.50 10.56
CA ASN A 67 -24.82 14.22 9.88
C ASN A 67 -24.69 14.25 8.33
N GLY A 68 -23.48 14.38 7.79
CA GLY A 68 -23.22 14.44 6.36
C GLY A 68 -23.48 15.79 5.70
N LYS A 69 -24.02 16.78 6.43
CA LYS A 69 -24.22 18.14 5.92
C LYS A 69 -22.92 18.92 5.88
N LEU A 70 -22.85 19.89 4.97
CA LEU A 70 -21.75 20.84 4.86
C LEU A 70 -22.05 22.07 5.74
N ALA A 71 -21.21 22.33 6.73
CA ALA A 71 -21.21 23.57 7.48
C ALA A 71 -20.41 24.64 6.74
N VAL A 72 -21.04 25.78 6.50
CA VAL A 72 -20.42 26.95 5.86
C VAL A 72 -20.32 28.12 6.84
N ASP A 73 -19.36 29.01 6.59
CA ASP A 73 -19.09 30.21 7.39
C ASP A 73 -20.03 31.37 7.04
N HIS A 74 -20.57 31.41 5.82
CA HIS A 74 -21.41 32.50 5.34
C HIS A 74 -22.51 32.03 4.37
N TYR A 75 -23.62 32.78 4.23
CA TYR A 75 -24.68 32.41 3.26
C TYR A 75 -24.18 32.42 1.82
N GLY A 76 -23.32 33.37 1.48
CA GLY A 76 -22.71 33.48 0.15
C GLY A 76 -21.85 32.27 -0.26
N SER A 77 -21.43 31.42 0.69
CA SER A 77 -20.64 30.21 0.38
C SER A 77 -21.41 29.26 -0.53
N THR A 78 -22.75 29.28 -0.44
CA THR A 78 -23.61 28.41 -1.27
C THR A 78 -23.50 28.74 -2.76
N LEU A 79 -23.13 29.97 -3.13
CA LEU A 79 -22.90 30.34 -4.53
C LEU A 79 -21.72 29.57 -5.12
N PHE A 80 -20.71 29.31 -4.31
CA PHE A 80 -19.52 28.59 -4.74
C PHE A 80 -19.67 27.08 -4.59
N THR A 81 -20.30 26.60 -3.51
CA THR A 81 -20.48 25.15 -3.27
C THR A 81 -21.50 24.52 -4.22
N THR A 82 -22.32 25.32 -4.91
CA THR A 82 -23.27 24.87 -5.95
C THR A 82 -22.78 25.17 -7.37
N ASP A 83 -21.51 25.56 -7.52
CA ASP A 83 -20.88 25.93 -8.80
C ASP A 83 -21.60 27.07 -9.58
N ARG A 84 -22.43 27.88 -8.91
CA ARG A 84 -23.00 29.10 -9.52
C ARG A 84 -21.94 30.15 -9.79
N ILE A 85 -20.93 30.21 -8.93
CA ILE A 85 -19.67 30.89 -9.17
C ILE A 85 -18.58 29.82 -9.14
N LYS A 86 -17.93 29.61 -10.28
CA LYS A 86 -16.86 28.62 -10.39
C LYS A 86 -15.53 29.21 -9.96
N ASP A 87 -14.91 28.58 -8.98
CA ASP A 87 -13.55 28.87 -8.54
C ASP A 87 -12.88 27.61 -8.00
N GLU A 88 -11.62 27.40 -8.37
CA GLU A 88 -10.91 26.16 -8.09
C GLU A 88 -9.89 26.36 -6.96
N HIS A 89 -10.12 25.65 -5.86
CA HIS A 89 -9.27 25.67 -4.68
C HIS A 89 -8.88 24.24 -4.26
N ASP A 90 -7.69 24.11 -3.71
CA ASP A 90 -7.14 22.87 -3.23
C ASP A 90 -6.17 23.10 -2.07
N PHE A 91 -5.43 22.08 -1.65
CA PHE A 91 -4.44 22.28 -0.59
C PHE A 91 -3.43 23.36 -0.98
N HIS A 92 -2.89 23.39 -2.20
CA HIS A 92 -1.85 24.32 -2.63
C HIS A 92 -2.39 25.75 -2.84
N ASN A 93 -3.67 25.89 -3.16
CA ASN A 93 -4.42 27.14 -3.27
C ASN A 93 -5.67 27.08 -2.37
N PRO A 94 -5.52 27.18 -1.03
CA PRO A 94 -6.61 26.95 -0.10
C PRO A 94 -7.66 28.05 -0.20
N CYS A 95 -8.92 27.66 -0.16
CA CYS A 95 -10.05 28.57 -0.23
C CYS A 95 -9.98 29.59 0.93
N PRO A 96 -9.96 30.90 0.64
CA PRO A 96 -10.03 31.93 1.66
C PRO A 96 -11.41 31.94 2.34
N PRO A 97 -11.56 32.60 3.50
CA PRO A 97 -12.86 32.84 4.11
C PRO A 97 -13.85 33.48 3.14
N THR A 98 -15.13 33.15 3.26
CA THR A 98 -16.11 33.49 2.22
C THR A 98 -16.26 34.98 1.97
N ALA A 99 -16.14 35.81 3.02
CA ALA A 99 -16.18 37.27 2.87
C ALA A 99 -15.05 37.78 1.97
N GLN A 100 -13.82 37.29 2.17
CA GLN A 100 -12.68 37.61 1.33
C GLN A 100 -12.82 37.01 -0.08
N ARG A 101 -13.38 35.81 -0.20
CA ARG A 101 -13.67 35.15 -1.47
C ARG A 101 -14.63 35.95 -2.34
N LEU A 102 -15.72 36.46 -1.77
CA LEU A 102 -16.68 37.34 -2.44
C LEU A 102 -16.01 38.66 -2.86
N ALA A 103 -15.19 39.26 -1.98
CA ALA A 103 -14.45 40.47 -2.33
C ALA A 103 -13.49 40.24 -3.52
N ASN A 104 -12.78 39.11 -3.55
CA ASN A 104 -11.89 38.72 -4.65
C ASN A 104 -12.67 38.53 -5.96
N TYR A 105 -13.85 37.92 -5.90
CA TYR A 105 -14.72 37.77 -7.06
C TYR A 105 -15.16 39.13 -7.63
N GLU A 106 -15.59 40.05 -6.77
CA GLU A 106 -16.00 41.40 -7.19
C GLU A 106 -14.83 42.20 -7.77
N ILE A 107 -13.62 42.07 -7.21
CA ILE A 107 -12.39 42.64 -7.78
C ILE A 107 -12.11 42.04 -9.16
N SER A 108 -12.18 40.72 -9.31
CA SER A 108 -11.99 40.05 -10.60
C SER A 108 -12.98 40.60 -11.62
N ARG A 109 -14.27 40.65 -11.29
CA ARG A 109 -15.32 41.16 -12.19
C ARG A 109 -15.04 42.59 -12.69
N ASN A 110 -14.46 43.44 -11.83
CA ASN A 110 -14.14 44.83 -12.18
C ASN A 110 -12.80 44.97 -12.92
N THR A 111 -11.96 43.93 -12.95
CA THR A 111 -10.63 43.96 -13.57
C THR A 111 -10.69 43.57 -15.05
N PRO A 112 -10.33 44.46 -15.99
CA PRO A 112 -10.27 44.13 -17.40
C PRO A 112 -9.36 42.93 -17.68
N GLY A 113 -9.81 42.01 -18.54
CA GLY A 113 -9.06 40.80 -18.91
C GLY A 113 -9.13 39.66 -17.89
N SER A 114 -9.86 39.81 -16.78
CA SER A 114 -10.11 38.69 -15.86
C SER A 114 -11.19 37.73 -16.40
N PRO A 115 -11.24 36.48 -15.92
CA PRO A 115 -12.24 35.49 -16.33
C PRO A 115 -13.70 35.90 -16.05
N HIS A 116 -13.92 36.82 -15.10
CA HIS A 116 -15.25 37.25 -14.68
C HIS A 116 -15.57 38.70 -15.12
N HIS A 117 -14.70 39.31 -15.93
CA HIS A 117 -14.82 40.72 -16.29
C HIS A 117 -16.17 41.03 -16.96
N GLY A 118 -16.87 42.05 -16.45
CA GLY A 118 -18.18 42.47 -16.98
C GLY A 118 -19.33 41.50 -16.70
N GLY A 119 -19.12 40.46 -15.88
CA GLY A 119 -20.17 39.56 -15.41
C GLY A 119 -21.16 40.22 -14.45
N ASN A 120 -22.17 39.46 -14.03
CA ASN A 120 -23.13 39.92 -13.01
C ASN A 120 -22.47 39.98 -11.62
N ALA A 121 -22.99 40.87 -10.76
CA ALA A 121 -22.63 40.87 -9.35
C ALA A 121 -23.02 39.58 -8.65
N ALA A 122 -22.24 39.19 -7.64
CA ALA A 122 -22.64 38.09 -6.77
C ALA A 122 -23.92 38.50 -6.01
N PRO A 123 -25.00 37.72 -6.07
CA PRO A 123 -26.23 38.05 -5.34
C PRO A 123 -25.96 37.99 -3.83
N THR A 124 -26.44 39.00 -3.11
CA THR A 124 -26.35 38.99 -1.64
C THR A 124 -27.40 38.05 -1.06
N LEU A 125 -26.96 36.93 -0.49
CA LEU A 125 -27.84 35.95 0.14
C LEU A 125 -28.05 36.29 1.63
N LYS A 126 -29.32 36.35 2.05
CA LYS A 126 -29.72 36.55 3.47
C LYS A 126 -30.10 35.26 4.20
N LYS A 127 -30.26 34.17 3.46
CA LYS A 127 -30.52 32.82 3.97
C LYS A 127 -29.88 31.81 3.02
N ILE A 128 -29.70 30.59 3.50
CA ILE A 128 -29.36 29.45 2.64
C ILE A 128 -30.52 29.24 1.66
N PRO A 129 -30.27 29.13 0.34
CA PRO A 129 -31.31 28.82 -0.64
C PRO A 129 -32.04 27.52 -0.28
N ASP A 130 -33.36 27.49 -0.47
CA ASP A 130 -34.21 26.37 0.00
C ASP A 130 -33.75 25.02 -0.60
N GLU A 131 -33.29 25.04 -1.86
CA GLU A 131 -32.68 23.92 -2.58
C GLU A 131 -31.40 23.33 -1.94
N CYS A 132 -30.75 24.06 -1.02
CA CYS A 132 -29.51 23.66 -0.36
C CYS A 132 -29.69 23.31 1.13
N THR A 133 -30.90 23.46 1.70
CA THR A 133 -31.15 23.29 3.15
C THR A 133 -30.97 21.85 3.63
N ASP A 134 -31.16 20.88 2.73
CA ASP A 134 -30.94 19.46 3.02
C ASP A 134 -29.45 19.11 3.10
N THR A 135 -28.59 19.81 2.34
CA THR A 135 -27.17 19.49 2.20
C THR A 135 -26.25 20.44 2.96
N THR A 136 -26.69 21.66 3.26
CA THR A 136 -25.86 22.75 3.78
C THR A 136 -26.49 23.42 5.00
N VAL A 137 -25.65 23.83 5.96
CA VAL A 137 -26.06 24.56 7.16
C VAL A 137 -25.07 25.69 7.45
N LEU A 138 -25.57 26.83 7.96
CA LEU A 138 -24.71 27.92 8.40
C LEU A 138 -24.21 27.57 9.81
N SER A 139 -22.90 27.38 9.95
CA SER A 139 -22.26 27.15 11.25
C SER A 139 -20.80 27.57 11.18
N GLN A 140 -20.54 28.82 11.55
CA GLN A 140 -19.20 29.38 11.61
C GLN A 140 -18.31 28.60 12.60
N HIS A 141 -18.84 28.24 13.77
CA HIS A 141 -18.10 27.48 14.77
C HIS A 141 -17.65 26.09 14.30
N ALA A 142 -18.43 25.43 13.42
CA ALA A 142 -18.01 24.15 12.86
C ALA A 142 -16.84 24.32 11.88
N VAL A 143 -16.81 25.41 11.12
CA VAL A 143 -15.69 25.76 10.23
C VAL A 143 -14.45 26.14 11.05
N GLU A 144 -14.60 26.97 12.09
CA GLU A 144 -13.52 27.34 13.03
C GLU A 144 -12.93 26.11 13.74
N ALA A 145 -13.78 25.15 14.13
CA ALA A 145 -13.33 23.90 14.74
C ALA A 145 -12.54 23.02 13.75
N GLU A 146 -12.90 23.03 12.47
CA GLU A 146 -12.14 22.32 11.42
C GLU A 146 -10.80 23.01 11.13
N ASP A 147 -10.76 24.34 11.14
CA ASP A 147 -9.53 25.14 11.03
C ASP A 147 -8.59 24.90 12.23
N SER A 148 -9.14 24.81 13.44
CA SER A 148 -8.37 24.47 14.65
C SER A 148 -7.77 23.06 14.57
N LYS A 149 -8.50 22.09 14.01
CA LYS A 149 -7.95 20.74 13.77
C LYS A 149 -6.83 20.75 12.73
N LEU A 150 -6.93 21.61 11.72
CA LEU A 150 -5.85 21.82 10.76
C LEU A 150 -4.60 22.36 11.47
N LEU A 151 -4.76 23.32 12.39
CA LEU A 151 -3.64 23.82 13.22
C LEU A 151 -2.99 22.68 14.01
N THR A 152 -3.79 21.86 14.70
CA THR A 152 -3.27 20.71 15.45
C THR A 152 -2.48 19.77 14.54
N SER A 153 -3.01 19.46 13.36
CA SER A 153 -2.35 18.59 12.39
C SER A 153 -1.02 19.16 11.89
N LEU A 154 -0.98 20.45 11.56
CA LEU A 154 0.25 21.13 11.11
C LEU A 154 1.28 21.21 12.24
N THR A 155 0.85 21.40 13.49
CA THR A 155 1.73 21.48 14.66
C THR A 155 2.48 20.17 14.90
N TYR A 156 1.90 19.01 14.60
CA TYR A 156 2.63 17.73 14.67
C TYR A 156 3.86 17.70 13.75
N THR A 157 3.79 18.36 12.59
CA THR A 157 4.88 18.39 11.62
C THR A 157 5.83 19.55 11.85
N PHE A 158 5.32 20.75 12.11
CA PHE A 158 6.11 21.97 12.15
C PHE A 158 6.42 22.47 13.56
N GLY A 159 5.69 22.03 14.59
CA GLY A 159 5.83 22.49 15.98
C GLY A 159 7.06 21.98 16.74
N ARG A 160 7.96 21.25 16.08
CA ARG A 160 9.23 20.77 16.68
C ARG A 160 10.42 21.66 16.32
N SER A 161 10.21 22.65 15.48
CA SER A 161 11.22 23.64 15.10
C SER A 161 11.33 24.68 16.20
N VAL A 162 12.54 25.16 16.51
CA VAL A 162 12.70 26.28 17.48
C VAL A 162 11.99 27.54 16.97
N SER A 163 11.92 27.66 15.65
CA SER A 163 11.37 28.82 14.98
C SER A 163 9.86 28.74 14.71
N SER A 164 9.18 27.69 15.18
CA SER A 164 7.73 27.52 14.97
C SER A 164 6.87 28.15 16.04
N ASP A 165 7.37 28.31 17.27
CA ASP A 165 6.57 28.69 18.43
C ASP A 165 5.87 30.04 18.21
N GLU A 166 6.63 31.09 17.85
CA GLU A 166 6.08 32.42 17.58
C GLU A 166 5.08 32.41 16.41
N MET A 167 5.30 31.56 15.40
CA MET A 167 4.39 31.45 14.25
C MET A 167 3.08 30.74 14.62
N ILE A 168 3.15 29.73 15.48
CA ILE A 168 1.99 29.01 16.00
C ILE A 168 1.16 29.91 16.91
N ASP A 169 1.82 30.67 17.79
CA ASP A 169 1.15 31.63 18.67
C ASP A 169 0.49 32.75 17.85
N ALA A 170 1.19 33.30 16.85
CA ALA A 170 0.64 34.31 15.94
C ALA A 170 -0.50 33.79 15.04
N ALA A 171 -0.62 32.48 14.87
CA ALA A 171 -1.72 31.87 14.13
C ALA A 171 -3.04 31.89 14.92
N ASP A 172 -3.00 32.14 16.24
CA ASP A 172 -4.17 32.41 17.09
C ASP A 172 -5.30 31.37 16.89
N GLY A 173 -4.95 30.09 16.97
CA GLY A 173 -5.90 28.98 16.80
C GLY A 173 -6.26 28.62 15.34
N SER A 174 -5.79 29.37 14.34
CA SER A 174 -6.13 29.13 12.92
C SER A 174 -5.06 28.34 12.17
N GLY A 175 -5.43 27.17 11.65
CA GLY A 175 -4.56 26.35 10.80
C GLY A 175 -4.29 27.01 9.44
N TYR A 176 -5.29 27.73 8.91
CA TYR A 176 -5.18 28.52 7.69
C TYR A 176 -4.09 29.60 7.82
N LYS A 177 -4.11 30.40 8.89
CA LYS A 177 -3.08 31.42 9.13
C LYS A 177 -1.68 30.82 9.27
N LEU A 178 -1.54 29.69 9.99
CA LEU A 178 -0.25 29.00 10.09
C LEU A 178 0.23 28.51 8.71
N LEU A 179 -0.67 27.93 7.90
CA LEU A 179 -0.35 27.46 6.56
C LEU A 179 0.13 28.60 5.65
N GLU A 180 -0.51 29.77 5.69
CA GLU A 180 -0.07 30.97 4.96
C GLU A 180 1.30 31.45 5.44
N ALA A 181 1.52 31.50 6.75
CA ALA A 181 2.78 31.92 7.34
C ALA A 181 3.94 30.98 6.94
N LEU A 182 3.74 29.66 7.02
CA LEU A 182 4.72 28.66 6.58
C LEU A 182 5.08 28.81 5.10
N ARG A 183 4.10 29.10 4.24
CA ARG A 183 4.33 29.33 2.81
C ARG A 183 5.08 30.62 2.53
N LYS A 184 4.70 31.70 3.23
CA LYS A 184 5.40 32.98 3.14
C LYS A 184 6.86 32.80 3.54
N ARG A 185 7.11 32.03 4.59
CA ARG A 185 8.46 31.69 5.06
C ARG A 185 9.23 30.85 4.06
N ALA A 186 8.61 29.81 3.49
CA ALA A 186 9.21 28.99 2.43
C ALA A 186 9.64 29.83 1.21
N LYS A 187 8.80 30.79 0.77
CA LYS A 187 9.13 31.70 -0.34
C LYS A 187 10.37 32.56 -0.03
N ASN A 188 10.49 33.00 1.22
CA ASN A 188 11.58 33.84 1.71
C ASN A 188 12.84 33.05 2.13
N ALA A 189 12.86 31.73 1.94
CA ALA A 189 14.02 30.90 2.28
C ALA A 189 15.29 31.40 1.58
N ASN A 190 16.39 31.44 2.33
CA ASN A 190 17.68 31.96 1.91
C ASN A 190 18.25 31.17 0.73
N THR A 191 18.95 31.86 -0.18
CA THR A 191 19.65 31.25 -1.32
C THR A 191 20.66 30.18 -0.88
N LYS A 192 21.38 30.40 0.24
CA LYS A 192 22.33 29.40 0.77
C LYS A 192 21.63 28.12 1.21
N ASP A 193 20.48 28.25 1.86
CA ASP A 193 19.67 27.13 2.33
C ASP A 193 19.12 26.34 1.15
N LYS A 194 18.57 27.03 0.14
CA LYS A 194 18.12 26.42 -1.12
C LYS A 194 19.26 25.66 -1.82
N ALA A 195 20.46 26.25 -1.86
CA ALA A 195 21.64 25.62 -2.45
C ALA A 195 22.08 24.36 -1.67
N LEU A 196 22.01 24.38 -0.34
CA LEU A 196 22.32 23.22 0.49
C LEU A 196 21.36 22.05 0.20
N VAL A 197 20.05 22.32 0.16
CA VAL A 197 19.03 21.31 -0.14
C VAL A 197 19.25 20.70 -1.53
N ALA A 198 19.49 21.55 -2.54
CA ALA A 198 19.78 21.10 -3.89
C ALA A 198 21.08 20.27 -3.95
N ALA A 199 22.13 20.68 -3.24
CA ALA A 199 23.40 19.97 -3.18
C ALA A 199 23.28 18.60 -2.49
N GLN A 200 22.51 18.50 -1.39
CA GLN A 200 22.23 17.24 -0.71
C GLN A 200 21.48 16.28 -1.62
N TYR A 201 20.47 16.77 -2.34
CA TYR A 201 19.71 15.97 -3.29
C TYR A 201 20.57 15.51 -4.49
N ALA A 202 21.36 16.40 -5.07
CA ALA A 202 22.28 16.06 -6.15
C ALA A 202 23.37 15.07 -5.69
N LYS A 203 23.81 15.17 -4.42
CA LYS A 203 24.79 14.25 -3.84
C LYS A 203 24.25 12.83 -3.76
N ILE A 204 23.07 12.61 -3.18
CA ILE A 204 22.51 11.26 -3.06
C ILE A 204 22.30 10.61 -4.43
N ILE A 205 21.85 11.37 -5.43
CA ILE A 205 21.69 10.89 -6.81
C ILE A 205 23.04 10.51 -7.42
N ARG A 206 24.07 11.33 -7.22
CA ARG A 206 25.41 11.11 -7.78
C ARG A 206 26.12 9.93 -7.13
N ASP A 207 26.09 9.88 -5.80
CA ASP A 207 26.81 8.88 -5.00
C ASP A 207 26.18 7.50 -5.19
N GLY A 208 24.85 7.42 -5.35
CA GLY A 208 24.13 6.17 -5.57
C GLY A 208 24.30 5.19 -4.41
N VAL A 209 24.19 3.89 -4.70
CA VAL A 209 24.56 2.86 -3.72
C VAL A 209 26.09 2.80 -3.61
N PRO A 210 26.69 2.87 -2.41
CA PRO A 210 28.14 2.85 -2.23
C PRO A 210 28.83 1.73 -3.02
N HIS A 211 29.86 2.11 -3.78
CA HIS A 211 30.63 1.18 -4.61
C HIS A 211 31.72 0.48 -3.78
N GLY A 212 31.99 -0.79 -4.08
CA GLY A 212 33.10 -1.55 -3.45
C GLY A 212 32.73 -2.96 -2.99
N THR A 213 31.43 -3.28 -2.91
CA THR A 213 30.90 -4.63 -2.65
C THR A 213 29.72 -4.90 -3.59
N GLU A 214 29.44 -6.18 -3.86
CA GLU A 214 28.26 -6.61 -4.63
C GLU A 214 26.97 -5.92 -4.14
N LEU A 215 26.10 -5.49 -5.06
CA LEU A 215 24.82 -4.88 -4.72
C LEU A 215 23.96 -5.91 -4.00
N LYS A 216 23.58 -5.60 -2.76
CA LYS A 216 22.70 -6.44 -1.93
C LYS A 216 21.34 -5.78 -1.72
N VAL A 217 20.35 -6.60 -1.38
CA VAL A 217 18.98 -6.15 -1.08
C VAL A 217 18.98 -5.04 0.00
N GLU A 218 19.81 -5.20 1.04
CA GLU A 218 19.93 -4.27 2.17
C GLU A 218 20.52 -2.92 1.75
N SER A 219 21.54 -2.96 0.89
CA SER A 219 22.22 -1.75 0.39
C SER A 219 21.28 -0.91 -0.48
N LEU A 220 20.55 -1.54 -1.41
CA LEU A 220 19.54 -0.88 -2.22
C LEU A 220 18.42 -0.31 -1.34
N LYS A 221 17.92 -1.10 -0.38
CA LYS A 221 16.86 -0.65 0.54
C LYS A 221 17.28 0.56 1.37
N SER A 222 18.52 0.57 1.85
CA SER A 222 19.06 1.68 2.66
C SER A 222 19.19 2.95 1.81
N TYR A 223 19.74 2.83 0.61
CA TYR A 223 19.81 3.92 -0.36
C TYR A 223 18.43 4.51 -0.69
N ILE A 224 17.45 3.67 -1.05
CA ILE A 224 16.10 4.15 -1.42
C ILE A 224 15.42 4.85 -0.24
N LYS A 225 15.63 4.38 1.00
CA LYS A 225 15.11 5.05 2.19
C LYS A 225 15.72 6.44 2.37
N GLU A 226 17.04 6.56 2.22
CA GLU A 226 17.75 7.83 2.33
C GLU A 226 17.35 8.79 1.20
N TYR A 227 17.32 8.30 -0.05
CA TYR A 227 16.86 9.03 -1.22
C TYR A 227 15.44 9.58 -1.03
N LYS A 228 14.48 8.72 -0.66
CA LYS A 228 13.10 9.15 -0.36
C LYS A 228 13.08 10.15 0.79
N SER A 229 13.98 10.06 1.77
CA SER A 229 14.07 11.03 2.86
C SER A 229 14.53 12.41 2.40
N ILE A 230 15.58 12.48 1.60
CA ILE A 230 16.09 13.73 1.07
C ILE A 230 15.10 14.34 0.07
N LYS A 231 14.50 13.53 -0.81
CA LYS A 231 13.48 13.97 -1.79
C LYS A 231 12.30 14.70 -1.13
N ARG A 232 11.88 14.29 0.08
CA ARG A 232 10.79 14.95 0.84
C ARG A 232 11.10 16.41 1.18
N ASN A 233 12.36 16.73 1.41
CA ASN A 233 12.79 18.08 1.76
C ASN A 233 12.92 19.01 0.53
N VAL A 234 12.86 18.46 -0.68
CA VAL A 234 13.02 19.20 -1.92
C VAL A 234 11.65 19.68 -2.42
N PRO A 235 11.51 20.94 -2.88
CA PRO A 235 10.31 21.43 -3.55
C PRO A 235 9.91 20.53 -4.73
N GLU A 236 8.61 20.33 -4.95
CA GLU A 236 8.10 19.41 -5.99
C GLU A 236 8.70 19.69 -7.36
N LYS A 237 8.74 20.96 -7.77
CA LYS A 237 9.24 21.41 -9.08
C LYS A 237 10.74 21.16 -9.30
N SER A 238 11.49 20.91 -8.23
CA SER A 238 12.93 20.65 -8.28
C SER A 238 13.28 19.18 -8.12
N ARG A 239 12.28 18.30 -7.98
CA ARG A 239 12.48 16.85 -7.93
C ARG A 239 12.75 16.29 -9.33
N LEU A 240 13.34 15.11 -9.37
CA LEU A 240 13.50 14.36 -10.63
C LEU A 240 12.11 13.96 -11.16
N SER A 241 11.96 13.93 -12.49
CA SER A 241 10.80 13.33 -13.13
C SER A 241 10.83 11.81 -12.95
N ASP A 242 9.70 11.14 -13.18
CA ASP A 242 9.62 9.68 -13.04
C ASP A 242 10.62 8.98 -13.97
N GLU A 243 10.85 9.51 -15.18
CA GLU A 243 11.84 9.01 -16.13
C GLU A 243 13.27 9.14 -15.59
N ALA A 244 13.62 10.30 -15.04
CA ALA A 244 14.95 10.51 -14.47
C ALA A 244 15.18 9.68 -13.19
N GLU A 245 14.12 9.38 -12.44
CA GLU A 245 14.21 8.43 -11.31
C GLU A 245 14.40 6.98 -11.77
N ILE A 246 13.80 6.59 -12.89
CA ILE A 246 14.07 5.30 -13.53
C ILE A 246 15.52 5.24 -14.00
N ASP A 247 16.01 6.27 -14.71
CA ASP A 247 17.39 6.33 -15.20
C ASP A 247 18.42 6.25 -14.06
N MET A 248 18.10 6.84 -12.90
CA MET A 248 18.90 6.69 -11.69
C MET A 248 19.00 5.23 -11.22
N ILE A 249 17.89 4.48 -11.21
CA ILE A 249 17.89 3.05 -10.86
C ILE A 249 18.59 2.22 -11.94
N ASP A 250 18.37 2.54 -13.22
CA ASP A 250 19.03 1.90 -14.35
C ASP A 250 20.55 2.05 -14.23
N LEU A 251 21.05 3.25 -13.88
CA LEU A 251 22.47 3.49 -13.66
C LEU A 251 23.02 2.67 -12.49
N ILE A 252 22.27 2.51 -11.39
CA ILE A 252 22.68 1.66 -10.26
C ILE A 252 22.80 0.19 -10.71
N ALA A 253 21.82 -0.31 -11.46
CA ALA A 253 21.82 -1.68 -11.94
C ALA A 253 22.93 -1.93 -12.97
N VAL A 254 23.16 -1.00 -13.91
CA VAL A 254 24.20 -1.12 -14.93
C VAL A 254 25.59 -1.03 -14.31
N LYS A 255 25.80 -0.25 -13.25
CA LYS A 255 27.12 -0.17 -12.60
C LYS A 255 27.57 -1.48 -11.94
N ASP A 256 26.65 -2.34 -11.53
CA ASP A 256 26.99 -3.64 -10.94
C ASP A 256 27.05 -4.74 -12.02
N PRO A 257 28.25 -5.31 -12.31
CA PRO A 257 28.42 -6.36 -13.30
C PRO A 257 27.61 -7.61 -13.00
N SER A 258 27.35 -7.90 -11.72
CA SER A 258 26.60 -9.07 -11.33
C SER A 258 25.19 -8.96 -11.90
N VAL A 259 24.44 -7.88 -11.64
CA VAL A 259 23.00 -7.75 -11.97
C VAL A 259 22.70 -7.23 -13.37
N ARG A 260 23.65 -6.55 -14.03
CA ARG A 260 23.45 -5.82 -15.29
C ARG A 260 22.68 -6.62 -16.35
N GLU A 261 23.17 -7.79 -16.74
CA GLU A 261 22.59 -8.56 -17.87
C GLU A 261 21.15 -9.01 -17.58
N ILE A 262 20.89 -9.52 -16.36
CA ILE A 262 19.55 -9.95 -15.95
C ILE A 262 18.60 -8.74 -15.89
N TYR A 263 19.11 -7.60 -15.43
CA TYR A 263 18.34 -6.38 -15.35
C TYR A 263 17.93 -5.87 -16.73
N GLU A 264 18.85 -5.80 -17.69
CA GLU A 264 18.56 -5.41 -19.07
C GLU A 264 17.49 -6.30 -19.71
N LEU A 265 17.60 -7.63 -19.55
CA LEU A 265 16.61 -8.57 -20.06
C LEU A 265 15.21 -8.34 -19.46
N LYS A 266 15.12 -8.22 -18.12
CA LYS A 266 13.83 -8.03 -17.46
C LYS A 266 13.23 -6.65 -17.73
N ARG A 267 14.07 -5.61 -17.84
CA ARG A 267 13.64 -4.26 -18.18
C ARG A 267 13.06 -4.19 -19.59
N ASN A 268 13.67 -4.90 -20.55
CA ASN A 268 13.15 -4.98 -21.92
C ASN A 268 11.83 -5.75 -22.00
N ALA A 269 11.64 -6.75 -21.13
CA ALA A 269 10.38 -7.48 -21.03
C ALA A 269 9.27 -6.64 -20.37
N GLN A 270 9.61 -5.86 -19.35
CA GLN A 270 8.67 -4.99 -18.64
C GLN A 270 9.34 -3.66 -18.27
N ALA A 271 9.09 -2.64 -19.09
CA ALA A 271 9.60 -1.30 -18.85
C ALA A 271 8.92 -0.68 -17.61
N PRO A 272 9.68 -0.26 -16.58
CA PRO A 272 9.11 0.42 -15.42
C PRO A 272 8.60 1.81 -15.81
N THR A 273 7.48 2.23 -15.22
CA THR A 273 6.90 3.56 -15.46
C THR A 273 7.10 4.55 -14.31
N ASN A 274 7.65 4.10 -13.19
CA ASN A 274 7.99 4.95 -12.05
C ASN A 274 9.10 4.31 -11.19
N LEU A 275 9.60 5.07 -10.23
CA LEU A 275 10.63 4.65 -9.29
C LEU A 275 10.29 3.34 -8.56
N ASP A 276 9.06 3.17 -8.06
CA ASP A 276 8.70 1.99 -7.27
C ASP A 276 8.71 0.72 -8.13
N GLN A 277 8.31 0.80 -9.41
CA GLN A 277 8.41 -0.30 -10.35
C GLN A 277 9.87 -0.63 -10.70
N ALA A 278 10.72 0.38 -10.95
CA ALA A 278 12.14 0.18 -11.23
C ALA A 278 12.87 -0.47 -10.04
N VAL A 279 12.60 0.03 -8.82
CA VAL A 279 13.13 -0.56 -7.58
C VAL A 279 12.62 -1.98 -7.38
N SER A 280 11.33 -2.24 -7.63
CA SER A 280 10.75 -3.59 -7.52
C SER A 280 11.42 -4.57 -8.48
N LEU A 281 11.67 -4.15 -9.73
CA LEU A 281 12.37 -4.93 -10.74
C LEU A 281 13.77 -5.34 -10.27
N LEU A 282 14.59 -4.36 -9.86
CA LEU A 282 15.94 -4.61 -9.37
C LEU A 282 15.95 -5.47 -8.10
N ASN A 283 15.06 -5.17 -7.15
CA ASN A 283 14.91 -5.94 -5.92
C ASN A 283 14.47 -7.40 -6.19
N SER A 284 13.67 -7.65 -7.22
CA SER A 284 13.29 -9.01 -7.62
C SER A 284 14.49 -9.85 -8.07
N ILE A 285 15.47 -9.23 -8.73
CA ILE A 285 16.71 -9.88 -9.18
C ILE A 285 17.59 -10.19 -7.97
N LEU A 286 17.80 -9.18 -7.11
CA LEU A 286 18.61 -9.31 -5.91
C LEU A 286 18.05 -10.38 -4.95
N ARG A 287 16.73 -10.43 -4.75
CA ARG A 287 16.06 -11.49 -3.98
C ARG A 287 16.10 -12.85 -4.66
N GLY A 288 16.14 -12.89 -5.99
CA GLY A 288 16.33 -14.13 -6.73
C GLY A 288 17.68 -14.75 -6.38
N ARG A 289 18.73 -13.95 -6.37
CA ARG A 289 20.09 -14.38 -6.04
C ARG A 289 20.28 -14.78 -4.60
N ALA A 290 19.85 -13.92 -3.67
CA ALA A 290 19.93 -14.23 -2.25
C ALA A 290 19.23 -15.57 -1.95
N ARG A 291 18.12 -15.88 -2.62
CA ARG A 291 17.44 -17.17 -2.49
C ARG A 291 18.20 -18.33 -3.15
N CYS A 292 18.90 -18.12 -4.27
CA CYS A 292 19.79 -19.13 -4.82
C CYS A 292 20.93 -19.45 -3.84
N ASP A 293 21.55 -18.41 -3.26
CA ASP A 293 22.61 -18.57 -2.26
C ASP A 293 22.08 -19.35 -1.03
N GLU A 294 20.89 -19.01 -0.52
CA GLU A 294 20.21 -19.74 0.56
C GLU A 294 19.94 -21.22 0.19
N ILE A 295 19.54 -21.50 -1.06
CA ILE A 295 19.31 -22.88 -1.54
C ILE A 295 20.63 -23.66 -1.58
N ASP A 296 21.69 -23.05 -2.08
CA ASP A 296 23.01 -23.68 -2.17
C ASP A 296 23.59 -23.96 -0.78
N GLU A 297 23.40 -23.04 0.18
CA GLU A 297 23.76 -23.27 1.59
C GLU A 297 22.99 -24.44 2.21
N VAL A 298 21.67 -24.53 1.97
CA VAL A 298 20.86 -25.67 2.46
C VAL A 298 21.34 -26.98 1.85
N ASN A 299 21.68 -26.99 0.56
CA ASN A 299 22.18 -28.18 -0.13
C ASN A 299 23.59 -28.57 0.35
N ALA A 300 24.46 -27.61 0.63
CA ALA A 300 25.82 -27.82 1.15
C ALA A 300 25.84 -28.27 2.62
N ALA A 301 24.86 -27.84 3.44
CA ALA A 301 24.73 -28.22 4.84
C ALA A 301 24.15 -29.64 5.05
N THR A 302 23.77 -30.32 3.97
CA THR A 302 23.40 -31.74 4.04
C THR A 302 24.70 -32.55 4.06
N PRO A 303 24.99 -33.33 5.12
CA PRO A 303 26.19 -34.16 5.12
C PRO A 303 26.06 -35.16 3.97
N THR A 304 26.89 -34.96 2.93
CA THR A 304 27.07 -35.90 1.84
C THR A 304 27.81 -37.11 2.39
N ALA A 305 27.08 -37.98 3.09
CA ALA A 305 27.51 -39.34 3.31
C ALA A 305 27.37 -40.09 1.97
N GLY A 306 28.44 -40.01 1.17
CA GLY A 306 28.70 -40.94 0.07
C GLY A 306 28.25 -40.46 -1.31
N LEU A 307 29.18 -39.84 -2.04
CA LEU A 307 29.61 -40.21 -3.41
C LEU A 307 30.41 -39.05 -3.96
N GLY A 308 31.72 -39.08 -3.71
CA GLY A 308 32.65 -38.26 -4.46
C GLY A 308 32.64 -38.71 -5.92
N LEU A 309 32.19 -37.85 -6.82
CA LEU A 309 32.70 -37.82 -8.18
C LEU A 309 33.28 -36.44 -8.43
N ALA A 310 34.59 -36.45 -8.63
CA ALA A 310 35.39 -35.30 -9.01
C ALA A 310 34.85 -34.64 -10.28
N ALA A 311 34.99 -33.32 -10.32
CA ALA A 311 34.82 -32.52 -11.51
C ALA A 311 35.72 -33.05 -12.64
N ASP A 312 35.12 -33.40 -13.78
CA ASP A 312 35.84 -33.33 -15.04
C ASP A 312 34.90 -33.01 -16.23
N SER A 313 35.14 -31.84 -16.79
CA SER A 313 35.06 -31.43 -18.20
C SER A 313 33.96 -32.05 -19.09
N SER A 314 33.02 -31.19 -19.45
CA SER A 314 32.03 -31.30 -20.54
C SER A 314 32.60 -31.87 -21.85
N ALA A 315 32.39 -33.16 -22.13
CA ALA A 315 32.38 -33.75 -23.49
C ALA A 315 32.01 -35.25 -23.49
N GLY A 316 32.26 -35.97 -22.40
CA GLY A 316 32.06 -37.43 -22.33
C GLY A 316 30.59 -37.88 -22.19
N SER A 317 29.76 -37.10 -21.53
CA SER A 317 28.37 -37.47 -21.19
C SER A 317 27.44 -37.55 -22.40
N LEU A 318 27.62 -36.66 -23.39
CA LEU A 318 26.83 -36.67 -24.63
C LEU A 318 27.18 -37.83 -25.56
N LYS A 319 28.46 -38.26 -25.58
CA LYS A 319 28.91 -39.38 -26.42
C LYS A 319 28.42 -40.73 -25.87
N ALA A 320 28.31 -40.85 -24.54
CA ALA A 320 27.68 -41.99 -23.88
C ALA A 320 26.17 -42.05 -24.13
N LEU A 321 25.50 -40.88 -24.16
CA LEU A 321 24.06 -40.79 -24.44
C LEU A 321 23.73 -41.15 -25.91
N LEU A 322 24.53 -40.68 -26.88
CA LEU A 322 24.36 -41.02 -28.29
C LEU A 322 24.67 -42.50 -28.58
N ALA A 323 25.63 -43.09 -27.90
CA ALA A 323 25.95 -44.52 -28.04
C ALA A 323 24.82 -45.43 -27.50
N ALA A 324 24.06 -44.96 -26.49
CA ALA A 324 22.91 -45.66 -25.94
C ALA A 324 21.66 -45.61 -26.85
N LEU A 325 21.53 -44.56 -27.67
CA LEU A 325 20.42 -44.39 -28.62
C LEU A 325 20.63 -45.12 -29.97
N GLY A 326 21.86 -45.51 -30.30
CA GLY A 326 22.24 -46.07 -31.61
C GLY A 326 22.12 -47.60 -31.77
N LYS A 327 21.66 -48.35 -30.77
CA LYS A 327 21.45 -49.80 -30.89
C LYS A 327 20.00 -50.15 -30.66
N SER A 328 19.24 -50.16 -31.76
CA SER A 328 17.89 -50.69 -31.86
C SER A 328 17.89 -52.19 -31.56
N GLY A 329 17.53 -52.53 -30.32
CA GLY A 329 17.13 -53.85 -29.86
C GLY A 329 16.20 -53.62 -28.68
N THR A 330 14.90 -53.66 -28.95
CA THR A 330 13.80 -53.37 -28.03
C THR A 330 13.79 -54.29 -26.82
N ASP A 331 13.96 -53.73 -25.62
CA ASP A 331 13.56 -54.38 -24.37
C ASP A 331 12.85 -53.38 -23.45
N ALA A 332 11.58 -53.65 -23.16
CA ALA A 332 10.67 -52.81 -22.37
C ALA A 332 11.13 -52.54 -20.92
N LYS A 333 12.18 -53.22 -20.45
CA LYS A 333 12.77 -53.01 -19.11
C LYS A 333 13.69 -51.78 -19.02
N SER A 334 14.32 -51.34 -20.11
CA SER A 334 15.20 -50.15 -20.08
C SER A 334 14.39 -48.84 -20.01
N LEU A 335 13.23 -48.82 -20.67
CA LEU A 335 12.27 -47.72 -20.64
C LEU A 335 11.60 -47.56 -19.26
N ALA A 336 11.28 -48.67 -18.59
CA ALA A 336 10.72 -48.66 -17.23
C ALA A 336 11.71 -48.14 -16.16
N SER A 337 13.02 -48.38 -16.35
CA SER A 337 14.09 -47.86 -15.49
C SER A 337 14.30 -46.35 -15.66
N LEU A 338 14.23 -45.84 -16.89
CA LEU A 338 14.28 -44.40 -17.19
C LEU A 338 13.03 -43.64 -16.69
N VAL A 339 11.84 -44.25 -16.78
CA VAL A 339 10.61 -43.68 -16.23
C VAL A 339 10.62 -43.69 -14.70
N SER A 340 11.18 -44.72 -14.06
CA SER A 340 11.35 -44.73 -12.59
C SER A 340 12.37 -43.71 -12.08
N THR A 341 13.39 -43.35 -12.88
CA THR A 341 14.34 -42.29 -12.51
C THR A 341 13.78 -40.89 -12.76
N LEU A 342 12.90 -40.71 -13.75
CA LEU A 342 12.19 -39.44 -13.99
C LEU A 342 11.01 -39.23 -13.02
N GLN A 343 10.37 -40.29 -12.52
CA GLN A 343 9.33 -40.21 -11.48
C GLN A 343 9.89 -40.06 -10.05
N ALA A 344 11.21 -40.20 -9.86
CA ALA A 344 11.86 -39.94 -8.58
C ALA A 344 12.18 -38.45 -8.33
N VAL A 345 11.93 -37.57 -9.30
CA VAL A 345 11.99 -36.11 -9.09
C VAL A 345 10.61 -35.64 -8.64
N ALA A 346 10.46 -35.45 -7.34
CA ALA A 346 9.26 -34.86 -6.76
C ALA A 346 9.07 -33.41 -7.28
N ASP A 347 7.84 -33.12 -7.70
CA ASP A 347 7.32 -31.79 -8.01
C ASP A 347 7.56 -30.80 -6.84
N PRO A 348 8.30 -29.69 -7.04
CA PRO A 348 8.65 -28.76 -5.97
C PRO A 348 7.45 -27.97 -5.41
N THR A 349 6.25 -28.10 -6.01
CA THR A 349 5.03 -27.46 -5.48
C THR A 349 4.29 -28.29 -4.42
N LYS A 350 4.80 -29.48 -4.04
CA LYS A 350 4.21 -30.33 -2.99
C LYS A 350 5.10 -30.58 -1.77
N THR A 351 6.06 -29.70 -1.46
CA THR A 351 6.76 -29.75 -0.17
C THR A 351 6.12 -28.77 0.82
N ASN A 352 5.34 -29.33 1.74
CA ASN A 352 4.92 -28.59 2.92
C ASN A 352 6.14 -28.22 3.76
N ALA A 353 6.17 -26.98 4.22
CA ALA A 353 7.17 -26.42 5.10
C ALA A 353 7.42 -27.27 6.36
N GLY A 354 8.71 -27.48 6.66
CA GLY A 354 9.28 -27.49 8.01
C GLY A 354 8.78 -28.53 9.01
N ASP A 355 9.33 -29.74 8.97
CA ASP A 355 9.35 -30.68 10.09
C ASP A 355 10.67 -30.47 10.87
N LYS A 356 10.73 -29.40 11.66
CA LYS A 356 11.74 -29.19 12.72
C LYS A 356 11.02 -28.67 13.95
N ASP A 357 10.44 -29.61 14.71
CA ASP A 357 10.17 -29.54 16.16
C ASP A 357 9.26 -30.73 16.56
N LYS A 358 9.78 -31.96 16.56
CA LYS A 358 9.02 -33.12 17.09
C LYS A 358 9.27 -33.31 18.58
N LYS A 359 8.30 -32.85 19.37
CA LYS A 359 7.97 -33.42 20.69
C LYS A 359 7.72 -34.93 20.59
N PRO A 360 7.92 -35.71 21.67
CA PRO A 360 7.78 -37.17 21.65
C PRO A 360 6.39 -37.63 21.17
N PRO A 361 6.26 -38.82 20.55
CA PRO A 361 5.01 -39.29 19.93
C PRO A 361 3.89 -39.40 20.98
N LEU A 362 2.78 -38.71 20.73
CA LEU A 362 1.57 -38.84 21.55
C LEU A 362 0.84 -40.14 21.21
N ASP A 363 0.58 -40.96 22.22
CA ASP A 363 -0.13 -42.23 22.06
C ASP A 363 -1.64 -41.96 21.96
N ILE A 364 -2.17 -41.90 20.73
CA ILE A 364 -3.56 -41.50 20.44
C ILE A 364 -4.45 -42.75 20.35
N PRO A 365 -5.50 -42.89 21.18
CA PRO A 365 -6.47 -43.97 21.06
C PRO A 365 -7.19 -43.94 19.70
N ARG A 366 -7.05 -45.03 18.93
CA ARG A 366 -7.65 -45.19 17.59
C ARG A 366 -8.66 -46.33 17.59
N GLY A 367 -9.76 -46.13 16.88
CA GLY A 367 -10.77 -47.15 16.65
C GLY A 367 -10.34 -48.14 15.54
N PRO A 368 -11.17 -49.16 15.26
CA PRO A 368 -10.88 -50.19 14.25
C PRO A 368 -10.68 -49.63 12.82
N ASP A 369 -11.21 -48.44 12.52
CA ASP A 369 -11.01 -47.74 11.24
C ASP A 369 -9.71 -46.92 11.19
N GLY A 370 -8.83 -47.06 12.19
CA GLY A 370 -7.57 -46.30 12.31
C GLY A 370 -7.73 -44.82 12.66
N LYS A 371 -8.97 -44.35 12.88
CA LYS A 371 -9.32 -42.96 13.18
C LYS A 371 -9.32 -42.67 14.70
N PRO A 372 -8.92 -41.46 15.14
CA PRO A 372 -8.97 -41.07 16.54
C PRO A 372 -10.39 -41.10 17.12
N THR A 373 -10.56 -41.73 18.28
CA THR A 373 -11.86 -41.84 18.95
C THR A 373 -12.14 -40.65 19.86
N THR A 374 -11.12 -40.12 20.53
CA THR A 374 -11.19 -38.96 21.44
C THR A 374 -10.06 -37.97 21.18
N TRP A 375 -10.26 -36.70 21.55
CA TRP A 375 -9.23 -35.67 21.46
C TRP A 375 -8.38 -35.69 22.73
N ILE A 376 -7.05 -35.68 22.59
CA ILE A 376 -6.11 -35.63 23.72
C ILE A 376 -5.19 -34.40 23.61
N GLU A 377 -4.61 -33.98 24.73
CA GLU A 377 -3.72 -32.82 24.77
C GLU A 377 -2.49 -33.02 23.90
N GLY A 378 -2.25 -32.04 23.02
CA GLY A 378 -1.20 -32.09 22.00
C GLY A 378 -1.69 -32.44 20.58
N MET A 379 -2.97 -32.83 20.41
CA MET A 379 -3.59 -32.88 19.08
C MET A 379 -3.94 -31.48 18.56
N ALA A 380 -3.96 -31.31 17.23
CA ALA A 380 -4.33 -30.04 16.60
C ALA A 380 -5.71 -29.56 17.08
N LEU A 381 -5.80 -28.29 17.46
CA LEU A 381 -7.03 -27.67 17.96
C LEU A 381 -8.01 -27.41 16.82
N CYS A 382 -9.29 -27.64 17.08
CA CYS A 382 -10.36 -27.34 16.14
C CYS A 382 -10.47 -25.81 15.95
N ARG A 383 -10.41 -25.36 14.69
CA ARG A 383 -10.46 -23.93 14.30
C ARG A 383 -11.78 -23.22 14.67
N CYS A 384 -12.76 -23.92 15.22
CA CYS A 384 -14.04 -23.35 15.59
C CYS A 384 -13.98 -22.48 16.87
N GLY A 385 -12.93 -22.66 17.68
CA GLY A 385 -12.62 -21.89 18.90
C GLY A 385 -13.46 -22.23 20.14
N ILE A 386 -14.48 -23.09 20.01
CA ILE A 386 -15.38 -23.45 21.12
C ILE A 386 -14.69 -24.42 22.06
N GLY A 387 -14.73 -24.16 23.37
CA GLY A 387 -14.04 -24.96 24.39
C GLY A 387 -12.52 -24.98 24.23
N GLY A 388 -11.94 -23.90 23.70
CA GLY A 388 -10.52 -23.82 23.38
C GLY A 388 -10.09 -24.69 22.19
N GLY A 389 -11.02 -25.26 21.42
CA GLY A 389 -10.72 -26.11 20.27
C GLY A 389 -10.35 -27.56 20.64
N LYS A 390 -10.53 -27.97 21.90
CA LYS A 390 -10.19 -29.31 22.43
C LYS A 390 -11.26 -30.36 22.11
N HIS A 391 -11.55 -30.59 20.82
CA HIS A 391 -12.44 -31.66 20.36
C HIS A 391 -12.09 -32.09 18.94
N LEU A 392 -12.48 -33.30 18.56
CA LEU A 392 -12.30 -33.79 17.20
C LEU A 392 -13.21 -33.03 16.23
N PHE A 393 -12.74 -32.83 14.99
CA PHE A 393 -13.50 -32.09 13.97
C PHE A 393 -14.89 -32.70 13.70
N LYS A 394 -15.01 -34.03 13.80
CA LYS A 394 -16.30 -34.75 13.66
C LYS A 394 -17.32 -34.38 14.73
N ASP A 395 -16.86 -33.97 15.91
CA ASP A 395 -17.67 -33.62 17.07
C ASP A 395 -17.84 -32.09 17.20
N CYS A 396 -17.48 -31.33 16.16
CA CYS A 396 -17.53 -29.88 16.17
C CYS A 396 -18.98 -29.35 16.21
N PRO A 397 -19.37 -28.57 17.24
CA PRO A 397 -20.73 -28.07 17.38
C PRO A 397 -21.14 -27.09 16.26
N LYS A 398 -20.20 -26.30 15.71
CA LYS A 398 -20.46 -25.40 14.56
C LYS A 398 -20.70 -26.16 13.24
N ALA A 399 -20.20 -27.39 13.11
CA ALA A 399 -20.46 -28.21 11.92
C ALA A 399 -21.92 -28.69 11.90
N LYS A 400 -22.45 -29.09 13.06
CA LYS A 400 -23.87 -29.43 13.23
C LYS A 400 -24.78 -28.21 13.01
N GLU A 401 -24.36 -27.02 13.47
CA GLU A 401 -25.11 -25.78 13.26
C GLU A 401 -25.12 -25.35 11.77
N LYS A 402 -24.00 -25.47 11.04
CA LYS A 402 -23.94 -25.20 9.59
C LYS A 402 -24.76 -26.18 8.77
N ALA A 403 -24.80 -27.45 9.15
CA ALA A 403 -25.67 -28.45 8.51
C ALA A 403 -27.16 -28.10 8.71
N SER A 404 -27.54 -27.67 9.92
CA SER A 404 -28.92 -27.24 10.21
C SER A 404 -29.34 -25.97 9.45
N LYS A 405 -28.42 -25.00 9.28
CA LYS A 405 -28.66 -23.77 8.48
C LYS A 405 -28.76 -24.06 6.98
N LYS A 406 -28.00 -25.03 6.47
CA LYS A 406 -28.06 -25.46 5.06
C LYS A 406 -29.36 -26.23 4.75
N ALA A 407 -29.85 -27.04 5.69
CA ALA A 407 -31.16 -27.71 5.58
C ALA A 407 -32.33 -26.70 5.62
N LYS A 408 -32.29 -25.69 6.50
CA LYS A 408 -33.31 -24.64 6.55
C LYS A 408 -33.33 -23.74 5.30
N LYS A 409 -32.19 -23.53 4.65
CA LYS A 409 -32.09 -22.75 3.41
C LYS A 409 -32.59 -23.53 2.18
N ALA A 410 -32.55 -24.86 2.21
CA ALA A 410 -33.10 -25.71 1.15
C ALA A 410 -34.64 -25.84 1.21
N LEU A 411 -35.25 -25.67 2.39
CA LEU A 411 -36.71 -25.69 2.56
C LEU A 411 -37.41 -24.36 2.22
N ALA A 412 -36.67 -23.26 2.05
CA ALA A 412 -37.21 -21.93 1.74
C ALA A 412 -37.15 -21.55 0.24
N ALA A 413 -36.73 -22.48 -0.63
CA ALA A 413 -36.50 -22.24 -2.05
C ALA A 413 -37.40 -23.09 -2.97
N VAL A 414 -38.69 -23.21 -2.64
CA VAL A 414 -39.68 -23.78 -3.57
C VAL A 414 -40.92 -22.88 -3.63
N PRO A 415 -41.25 -22.33 -4.81
CA PRO A 415 -42.63 -22.06 -5.21
C PRO A 415 -43.05 -23.00 -6.36
N PRO A 416 -44.36 -23.07 -6.68
CA PRO A 416 -45.00 -24.32 -7.10
C PRO A 416 -45.08 -24.53 -8.61
N SER A 417 -45.15 -25.83 -8.96
CA SER A 417 -45.83 -26.41 -10.13
C SER A 417 -45.24 -26.20 -11.53
N GLY A 418 -44.72 -27.29 -12.09
CA GLY A 418 -44.98 -27.65 -13.49
C GLY A 418 -43.77 -27.72 -14.41
N LEU A 419 -42.94 -28.76 -14.30
CA LEU A 419 -42.09 -29.24 -15.40
C LEU A 419 -42.01 -30.77 -15.36
N THR A 420 -42.16 -31.38 -16.54
CA THR A 420 -42.32 -32.82 -16.75
C THR A 420 -40.97 -33.55 -16.79
N SER A 421 -41.02 -34.88 -16.61
CA SER A 421 -39.89 -35.81 -16.46
C SER A 421 -38.87 -35.86 -17.62
N SER A 422 -39.02 -35.05 -18.67
CA SER A 422 -38.08 -34.99 -19.80
C SER A 422 -36.94 -34.00 -19.58
N ASP A 423 -37.18 -32.90 -18.85
CA ASP A 423 -36.17 -31.83 -18.68
C ASP A 423 -35.15 -32.13 -17.58
N ALA A 424 -35.52 -32.97 -16.61
CA ALA A 424 -34.60 -33.44 -15.57
C ALA A 424 -33.48 -34.35 -16.14
N LEU A 425 -33.78 -35.11 -17.18
CA LEU A 425 -32.83 -36.06 -17.79
C LEU A 425 -31.83 -35.35 -18.73
N ALA A 426 -32.26 -34.27 -19.39
CA ALA A 426 -31.38 -33.39 -20.16
C ALA A 426 -30.41 -32.60 -19.26
N ALA A 427 -30.87 -32.12 -18.09
CA ALA A 427 -30.04 -31.41 -17.13
C ALA A 427 -28.98 -32.32 -16.45
N ILE A 428 -29.30 -33.58 -16.19
CA ILE A 428 -28.34 -34.56 -15.63
C ILE A 428 -27.29 -34.97 -16.67
N THR A 429 -27.68 -35.09 -17.95
CA THR A 429 -26.74 -35.43 -19.05
C THR A 429 -25.77 -34.29 -19.36
N ALA A 430 -26.22 -33.03 -19.25
CA ALA A 430 -25.35 -31.85 -19.41
C ALA A 430 -24.36 -31.69 -18.24
N LEU A 431 -24.74 -32.09 -17.01
CA LEU A 431 -23.86 -32.02 -15.84
C LEU A 431 -22.76 -33.10 -15.86
N LEU A 432 -23.03 -34.26 -16.45
CA LEU A 432 -22.06 -35.36 -16.57
C LEU A 432 -20.99 -35.10 -17.66
N SER A 433 -21.31 -34.33 -18.70
CA SER A 433 -20.35 -33.94 -19.74
C SER A 433 -19.36 -32.84 -19.31
N GLN A 434 -19.63 -32.12 -18.22
CA GLN A 434 -18.71 -31.10 -17.67
C GLN A 434 -17.74 -31.63 -16.61
N ILE A 435 -17.94 -32.85 -16.09
CA ILE A 435 -17.06 -33.45 -15.06
C ILE A 435 -15.91 -34.27 -15.68
N VAL A 436 -15.91 -34.51 -17.00
CA VAL A 436 -14.91 -35.38 -17.68
C VAL A 436 -13.76 -34.59 -18.36
N VAL A 437 -13.75 -33.26 -18.34
CA VAL A 437 -12.70 -32.45 -19.03
C VAL A 437 -11.62 -31.86 -18.11
N ASP A 438 -11.80 -31.84 -16.78
CA ASP A 438 -10.78 -31.37 -15.83
C ASP A 438 -10.02 -32.52 -15.12
N GLY A 439 -9.65 -33.54 -15.91
CA GLY A 439 -8.94 -34.71 -15.39
C GLY A 439 -8.17 -35.48 -16.44
N GLY A 440 -7.09 -34.90 -16.97
CA GLY A 440 -5.95 -35.66 -17.50
C GLY A 440 -5.52 -35.34 -18.93
N ALA A 441 -4.48 -34.53 -19.07
CA ALA A 441 -3.19 -34.89 -19.65
C ALA A 441 -2.16 -33.82 -19.26
#